data_AF-A0A846G6Z9-F1
#
_entry.id   AF-A0A846G6Z9-F1
#
_cell.length_a   1.000
_cell.length_b   1.000
_cell.length_c   1.000
_cell.angle_alpha   90.00
_cell.angle_beta   90.00
_cell.angle_gamma   90.00
#
_symmetry.space_group_name_H-M   'P 1'
#
loop_
_entity.id
_entity.type
_entity.pdbx_description
1 polymer ?
#
loop_
_entity_poly.entity_id
_entity_poly.type
_entity_poly.pdbx_seq_one_letter_code
_entity_poly.pdbx_strand_id
1 'polypeptide(L)' 'MNKKPNFKTMTYQELKSYVLSHRDDDDAFSAYVDKVNERKDRVIYPPLKSLEDMEKYPEFIEQMRQHSRNNFRENR' A
#
# COMPACT_ATOMS: atom_id res chain seq x y z
N MET A 1 5.90 30.17 -11.11
CA MET A 1 5.64 28.84 -11.71
C MET A 1 6.16 27.79 -10.74
N ASN A 2 5.28 27.05 -10.07
CA ASN A 2 5.71 25.97 -9.16
C ASN A 2 6.26 24.83 -10.03
N LYS A 3 7.55 24.49 -9.85
CA LYS A 3 8.14 23.32 -10.50
C LYS A 3 7.56 22.06 -9.86
N LYS A 4 6.99 21.17 -10.66
CA LYS A 4 6.60 19.84 -10.19
C LYS A 4 7.84 19.06 -9.72
N PRO A 5 7.75 18.27 -8.64
CA PRO A 5 8.84 17.38 -8.22
C PRO A 5 9.18 16.33 -9.29
N ASN A 6 10.39 15.81 -9.25
CA ASN A 6 10.74 14.67 -10.09
C ASN A 6 10.30 13.36 -9.41
N PHE A 7 9.12 12.87 -9.78
CA PHE A 7 8.55 11.65 -9.19
C PHE A 7 9.39 10.39 -9.41
N LYS A 8 10.19 10.33 -10.49
CA LYS A 8 11.01 9.15 -10.80
C LYS A 8 12.13 8.92 -9.79
N THR A 9 12.66 9.99 -9.19
CA THR A 9 13.74 9.92 -8.21
C THR A 9 13.24 9.64 -6.80
N MET A 10 11.94 9.80 -6.55
CA MET A 10 11.34 9.56 -5.24
C MET A 10 11.27 8.05 -4.94
N THR A 11 11.47 7.73 -3.66
CA THR A 11 11.22 6.40 -3.12
C THR A 11 9.71 6.12 -3.08
N TYR A 12 9.35 4.84 -2.93
CA TYR A 12 7.95 4.44 -2.78
C TYR A 12 7.25 5.16 -1.62
N GLN A 13 7.93 5.34 -0.48
CA GLN A 13 7.35 6.01 0.69
C GLN A 13 7.11 7.50 0.43
N GLU A 14 8.05 8.17 -0.24
CA GLU A 14 7.90 9.58 -0.59
C GLU A 14 6.78 9.79 -1.61
N LEU A 15 6.68 8.95 -2.64
CA LEU A 15 5.58 8.99 -3.62
C LEU A 15 4.23 8.76 -2.95
N LYS A 16 4.15 7.76 -2.06
CA LYS A 16 2.93 7.47 -1.29
C LYS A 16 2.48 8.70 -0.49
N SER A 17 3.39 9.31 0.26
CA SER A 17 3.10 10.50 1.07
C SER A 17 2.68 11.69 0.20
N TYR A 18 3.32 11.87 -0.95
CA TYR A 18 3.01 12.95 -1.88
C TYR A 18 1.60 12.78 -2.48
N VAL A 19 1.29 11.61 -3.04
CA VAL A 19 -0.02 11.31 -3.64
C VAL A 19 -1.14 11.44 -2.61
N LEU A 20 -0.91 11.02 -1.36
CA LEU A 20 -1.91 11.18 -0.30
C LEU A 20 -2.19 12.64 0.04
N SER A 21 -1.19 13.52 -0.11
CA SER A 21 -1.30 14.97 0.12
C SER A 21 -1.76 15.75 -1.12
N HIS A 22 -1.61 15.18 -2.32
CA HIS A 22 -1.91 15.80 -3.62
C HIS A 22 -2.74 14.85 -4.48
N ARG A 23 -3.96 14.56 -4.00
CA ARG A 23 -4.83 13.53 -4.62
C ARG A 23 -5.26 13.84 -6.05
N ASP A 24 -5.20 15.10 -6.46
CA ASP A 24 -5.58 15.58 -7.80
C ASP A 24 -4.40 15.65 -8.78
N ASP A 25 -3.17 15.26 -8.37
CA ASP A 25 -2.02 15.23 -9.27
C ASP A 25 -1.89 13.86 -9.94
N ASP A 26 -2.51 13.73 -11.11
CA ASP A 26 -2.51 12.51 -11.94
C ASP A 26 -1.10 12.04 -12.31
N ASP A 27 -0.14 12.96 -12.47
CA ASP A 27 1.25 12.63 -12.78
C ASP A 27 1.91 11.93 -11.59
N ALA A 28 1.65 12.41 -10.37
CA ALA A 28 2.17 11.79 -9.15
C ALA A 28 1.53 10.42 -8.91
N PHE A 29 0.22 10.30 -9.17
CA PHE A 29 -0.50 9.03 -9.07
C PHE A 29 0.07 7.99 -10.05
N SER A 30 0.25 8.38 -11.32
CA SER A 30 0.82 7.50 -12.35
C SER A 30 2.22 7.02 -11.96
N ALA A 31 3.10 7.92 -11.52
CA ALA A 31 4.45 7.56 -11.08
C ALA A 31 4.44 6.63 -9.84
N TYR A 32 3.50 6.83 -8.91
CA TYR A 32 3.31 5.93 -7.77
C TYR A 32 2.87 4.54 -8.21
N VAL A 33 1.90 4.43 -9.14
CA VAL A 33 1.43 3.15 -9.67
C VAL A 33 2.55 2.41 -10.40
N ASP A 34 3.35 3.10 -11.22
CA ASP A 34 4.51 2.51 -11.89
C ASP A 34 5.50 1.93 -10.87
N LYS A 35 5.82 2.70 -9.82
CA LYS A 35 6.69 2.24 -8.73
C LYS A 35 6.12 1.02 -7.99
N VAL A 36 4.80 0.97 -7.79
CA VAL A 36 4.11 -0.18 -7.19
C VAL A 36 4.23 -1.41 -8.09
N ASN A 37 4.13 -1.24 -9.41
CA ASN A 37 4.20 -2.34 -10.37
C ASN A 37 5.63 -2.88 -10.53
N GLU A 38 6.66 -2.05 -10.33
CA GLU A 38 8.07 -2.46 -10.35
C GLU A 38 8.47 -3.30 -9.12
N ARG A 39 7.68 -3.28 -8.05
CA ARG A 39 7.98 -3.99 -6.81
C ARG A 39 7.87 -5.51 -6.97
N LYS A 40 8.99 -6.20 -6.79
CA LYS A 40 9.09 -7.68 -6.84
C LYS A 40 8.59 -8.37 -5.57
N ASP A 41 8.44 -7.63 -4.47
CA ASP A 41 8.02 -8.12 -3.15
C ASP A 41 6.50 -8.09 -2.93
N ARG A 42 5.73 -7.88 -3.99
CA ARG A 42 4.27 -7.73 -3.89
C ARG A 42 3.59 -9.09 -3.68
N VAL A 43 3.00 -9.28 -2.50
CA VAL A 43 2.07 -10.40 -2.25
C VAL A 43 0.71 -10.02 -2.83
N ILE A 44 0.29 -10.74 -3.87
CA ILE A 44 -1.03 -10.55 -4.50
C ILE A 44 -1.98 -11.60 -3.92
N TYR A 45 -2.99 -11.14 -3.18
CA TYR A 45 -4.11 -11.97 -2.75
C TYR A 45 -5.24 -11.83 -3.76
N PRO A 46 -5.66 -12.90 -4.45
CA PRO A 46 -6.75 -12.84 -5.41
C PRO A 46 -8.08 -12.52 -4.70
N PRO A 47 -9.06 -11.94 -5.41
CA PRO A 47 -10.40 -11.75 -4.86
C PRO A 47 -10.98 -13.08 -4.36
N LEU A 48 -11.51 -13.07 -3.13
CA LEU A 48 -12.21 -14.22 -2.57
C LEU A 48 -13.53 -14.41 -3.33
N LYS A 49 -13.91 -15.66 -3.60
CA LYS A 49 -15.19 -15.99 -4.25
C LYS A 49 -16.29 -16.27 -3.24
N SER A 50 -15.91 -16.55 -1.99
CA SER A 50 -16.79 -16.87 -0.87
C SER A 50 -16.10 -16.54 0.46
N LEU A 51 -16.85 -16.52 1.56
CA LEU A 51 -16.27 -16.37 2.91
C LEU A 51 -15.41 -17.59 3.29
N GLU A 52 -15.75 -18.78 2.82
CA GLU A 52 -14.99 -20.02 3.03
C GLU A 52 -13.59 -19.93 2.41
N ASP A 53 -13.42 -19.16 1.33
CA ASP A 53 -12.09 -18.93 0.75
C ASP A 53 -11.14 -18.20 1.70
N MET A 54 -11.62 -17.53 2.75
CA MET A 54 -10.75 -16.94 3.76
C MET A 54 -9.89 -17.99 4.48
N GLU A 55 -10.40 -19.22 4.63
CA GLU A 55 -9.67 -20.31 5.29
C GLU A 55 -8.42 -20.73 4.50
N LYS A 56 -8.35 -20.41 3.21
CA LYS A 56 -7.18 -20.69 2.34
C LYS A 56 -5.98 -19.79 2.64
N TYR A 57 -6.15 -18.74 3.44
CA TYR A 57 -5.11 -17.75 3.75
C TYR A 57 -4.88 -17.62 5.27
N PRO A 58 -4.48 -18.70 5.97
CA PRO A 58 -4.34 -18.70 7.42
C PRO A 58 -3.27 -17.71 7.91
N GLU A 59 -2.17 -17.55 7.16
CA GLU A 59 -1.12 -16.58 7.49
C GLU A 59 -1.61 -15.14 7.45
N PHE A 60 -2.50 -14.79 6.50
CA PHE A 60 -3.10 -13.46 6.42
C PHE A 60 -4.01 -13.20 7.63
N ILE A 61 -4.81 -14.18 8.03
CA ILE A 61 -5.68 -14.08 9.21
C ILE A 61 -4.83 -13.90 10.49
N GLU A 62 -3.77 -14.69 10.64
CA GLU A 62 -2.81 -14.58 11.74
C GLU A 62 -2.16 -13.19 11.80
N GLN A 63 -1.65 -12.69 10.66
CA GLN A 63 -1.04 -11.36 10.57
C GLN A 63 -2.02 -10.26 10.97
N MET A 64 -3.27 -10.29 10.50
CA MET A 64 -4.30 -9.31 10.86
C MET A 64 -4.60 -9.32 12.36
N ARG A 65 -4.69 -10.51 12.97
CA ARG A 65 -4.87 -10.65 14.43
C ARG A 65 -3.69 -10.07 15.20
N GLN A 66 -2.47 -10.32 14.76
CA GLN A 66 -1.26 -9.78 15.40
C GLN A 66 -1.21 -8.24 15.30
N HIS A 67 -1.48 -7.66 14.13
CA HIS A 67 -1.53 -6.21 13.95
C HIS A 67 -2.59 -5.55 14.84
N SER A 68 -3.79 -6.14 14.95
CA SER A 68 -4.83 -5.62 15.85
C SER A 68 -4.38 -5.64 17.32
N ARG A 69 -3.72 -6.70 17.77
CA ARG A 69 -3.18 -6.79 19.14
C ARG A 69 -2.09 -5.76 19.40
N ASN A 70 -1.19 -5.56 18.43
CA ASN A 70 -0.09 -4.62 18.55
C ASN A 70 -0.58 -3.16 18.59
N ASN A 71 -1.53 -2.80 17.71
CA ASN A 71 -2.16 -1.48 17.72
C ASN A 71 -2.89 -1.19 19.05
N PHE A 72 -3.48 -2.19 19.69
CA PHE A 72 -4.10 -2.01 21.01
C PHE A 72 -3.07 -1.78 22.13
N ARG A 73 -1.87 -2.36 21.98
CA ARG A 73 -0.78 -2.21 22.95
C ARG A 73 -0.03 -0.88 22.83
N GLU A 74 0.12 -0.34 21.62
CA GLU A 74 0.77 0.95 21.39
C GLU A 74 -0.08 2.17 21.82
N ASN A 75 -1.40 2.01 21.94
CA ASN A 75 -2.33 3.07 22.35
C ASN A 75 -2.66 3.06 23.87
N ARG A 76 -1.80 2.47 24.71
CA ARG A 76 -1.93 2.40 26.17
C ARG A 76 -0.76 3.07 26.85
#